data_AF-A0A955XVA0-F1
#
_entry.id   AF-A0A955XVA0-F1
#
_cell.length_a   1.000
_cell.length_b   1.000
_cell.length_c   1.000
_cell.angle_alpha   90.00
_cell.angle_beta   90.00
_cell.angle_gamma   90.00
#
_symmetry.space_group_name_H-M   'P 1'
#
loop_
_entity.id
_entity.type
_entity.pdbx_description
1 polymer ?
#
loop_
_entity_poly.entity_id
_entity_poly.type
_entity_poly.pdbx_seq_one_letter_code
_entity_poly.pdbx_strand_id
1 'polypeptide(L)'
;MRVRFVALIVATTAWAGCDDNVPSPEQSSDLSADTTEDVALEVSDDLADVGTDVDPLADYDYPTQGVTAMWALDSALETSFFDYPFPSDRRLNENGGPNLETFPTNHGSRSLIRGAVRAAEAVQGYSAVSPVYFRFEGAIDPDTLPAGPAESLLADASVFLVDIDPDSPWYGRRHPVTPIFIEDEGVYWESNTLVLAPVYGVPMRADTTYAAVVTTAVQNTDGEPVIGPRDLVEVLAGIADEGTQSWFEPALRVIQSLGVERNQIASLTVFTTGSPVREMFA
;
A
#
# COMPACT_ATOMS: atom_id res chain seq x y z
N MET A 1 35.76 55.28 21.49
CA MET A 1 34.55 55.04 22.31
C MET A 1 34.55 53.56 22.69
N ARG A 2 34.24 53.23 23.96
CA ARG A 2 34.18 51.92 24.65
C ARG A 2 34.13 50.62 23.77
N VAL A 3 35.10 49.67 23.90
CA VAL A 3 35.09 48.44 24.78
C VAL A 3 34.36 47.24 24.11
N ARG A 4 34.82 45.97 24.08
CA ARG A 4 35.95 45.22 24.71
C ARG A 4 36.33 43.97 23.87
N PHE A 5 37.53 43.41 24.12
CA PHE A 5 38.00 42.07 23.71
C PHE A 5 37.28 40.92 24.47
N VAL A 6 37.30 39.68 23.93
CA VAL A 6 38.08 38.50 24.41
C VAL A 6 37.72 37.25 23.56
N ALA A 7 38.70 36.35 23.36
CA ALA A 7 38.55 35.07 22.66
C ALA A 7 39.31 33.94 23.39
N LEU A 8 38.84 32.69 23.25
CA LEU A 8 39.58 31.41 23.32
C LEU A 8 38.62 30.28 22.79
N ILE A 9 38.95 29.16 22.13
CA ILE A 9 40.20 28.39 21.84
C ILE A 9 40.62 27.47 23.01
N VAL A 10 40.80 26.13 22.88
CA VAL A 10 40.59 25.15 21.78
C VAL A 10 40.49 23.72 22.35
N ALA A 11 40.08 22.73 21.55
CA ALA A 11 40.07 21.29 21.88
C ALA A 11 41.42 20.58 21.62
N THR A 12 41.67 19.43 22.26
CA THR A 12 42.84 18.57 21.98
C THR A 12 42.51 17.08 22.05
N THR A 13 43.11 16.30 21.14
CA THR A 13 42.99 14.84 20.99
C THR A 13 44.35 14.23 20.57
N ALA A 14 44.48 12.90 20.68
CA ALA A 14 45.61 12.02 20.25
C ALA A 14 46.77 11.86 21.28
N TRP A 15 47.46 10.71 21.46
CA TRP A 15 47.29 9.33 20.94
C TRP A 15 48.15 8.28 21.73
N ALA A 16 47.81 6.99 21.60
CA ALA A 16 48.64 5.76 21.72
C ALA A 16 49.35 5.30 23.03
N GLY A 17 49.30 3.98 23.26
CA GLY A 17 50.14 3.17 24.17
C GLY A 17 49.63 1.71 24.27
N CYS A 18 50.49 0.69 24.06
CA CYS A 18 50.11 -0.73 23.92
C CYS A 18 50.43 -1.62 25.15
N ASP A 19 49.71 -2.75 25.21
CA ASP A 19 50.04 -4.11 25.68
C ASP A 19 50.46 -4.48 27.12
N ASP A 20 49.96 -5.67 27.49
CA ASP A 20 50.48 -6.73 28.36
C ASP A 20 50.98 -6.40 29.79
N ASN A 21 50.24 -6.90 30.80
CA ASN A 21 50.56 -8.23 31.37
C ASN A 21 49.49 -8.74 32.37
N VAL A 22 49.24 -10.05 32.39
CA VAL A 22 48.42 -10.75 33.40
C VAL A 22 49.20 -11.94 33.95
N PRO A 23 49.21 -12.14 35.28
CA PRO A 23 49.30 -13.49 35.82
C PRO A 23 48.24 -13.77 36.91
N SER A 24 47.43 -14.80 36.70
CA SER A 24 46.84 -15.60 37.78
C SER A 24 47.90 -16.58 38.34
N PRO A 25 47.79 -17.07 39.58
CA PRO A 25 46.97 -18.27 39.79
C PRO A 25 46.22 -18.37 41.14
N GLU A 26 45.13 -19.15 41.11
CA GLU A 26 44.66 -20.15 42.08
C GLU A 26 45.07 -20.05 43.58
N GLN A 27 44.09 -20.08 44.52
CA GLN A 27 43.58 -21.35 45.11
C GLN A 27 42.57 -21.18 46.27
N SER A 28 41.52 -22.01 46.22
CA SER A 28 40.81 -22.79 47.27
C SER A 28 40.38 -22.23 48.66
N SER A 29 39.31 -22.86 49.19
CA SER A 29 38.80 -22.84 50.58
C SER A 29 38.13 -21.53 51.07
N ASP A 30 37.10 -21.54 51.94
CA ASP A 30 36.39 -22.66 52.59
C ASP A 30 34.95 -22.28 53.02
N LEU A 31 34.17 -23.26 53.50
CA LEU A 31 32.82 -23.05 54.04
C LEU A 31 32.80 -22.23 55.35
N SER A 32 31.76 -21.42 55.57
CA SER A 32 30.80 -21.60 56.69
C SER A 32 29.70 -20.52 56.72
N ALA A 33 28.61 -20.84 57.43
CA ALA A 33 27.38 -20.04 57.51
C ALA A 33 27.44 -18.90 58.53
N ASP A 34 26.57 -17.91 58.38
CA ASP A 34 25.58 -17.60 59.43
C ASP A 34 24.32 -16.95 58.84
N THR A 35 23.21 -16.99 59.58
CA THR A 35 21.88 -16.50 59.18
C THR A 35 21.45 -15.32 60.06
N THR A 36 21.15 -14.17 59.46
CA THR A 36 20.30 -13.14 60.11
C THR A 36 19.35 -12.52 59.08
N GLU A 37 18.12 -12.28 59.52
CA GLU A 37 16.99 -11.86 58.71
C GLU A 37 17.06 -10.37 58.35
N ASP A 38 16.82 -10.03 57.09
CA ASP A 38 16.45 -8.67 56.66
C ASP A 38 15.03 -8.69 56.11
N VAL A 39 14.15 -7.86 56.68
CA VAL A 39 12.73 -7.78 56.31
C VAL A 39 12.60 -6.95 55.04
N ALA A 40 12.45 -7.62 53.90
CA ALA A 40 12.10 -6.96 52.64
C ALA A 40 10.65 -6.44 52.72
N LEU A 41 10.49 -5.12 52.54
CA LEU A 41 9.19 -4.51 52.27
C LEU A 41 8.80 -4.86 50.83
N GLU A 42 7.86 -5.79 50.66
CA GLU A 42 7.23 -6.04 49.36
C GLU A 42 6.40 -4.82 48.94
N VAL A 43 6.98 -3.98 48.10
CA VAL A 43 6.21 -3.07 47.25
C VAL A 43 5.61 -3.93 46.15
N SER A 44 4.32 -4.21 46.26
CA SER A 44 3.57 -4.95 45.24
C SER A 44 3.55 -4.16 43.94
N ASP A 45 4.27 -4.63 42.93
CA ASP A 45 4.35 -4.05 41.58
C ASP A 45 3.11 -4.42 40.72
N ASP A 46 1.96 -4.63 41.38
CA ASP A 46 0.67 -5.05 40.81
C ASP A 46 -0.07 -3.88 40.12
N LEU A 47 0.66 -3.09 39.34
CA LEU A 47 0.12 -2.27 38.26
C LEU A 47 0.69 -2.77 36.92
N ALA A 48 0.67 -4.09 36.75
CA ALA A 48 0.75 -4.72 35.44
C ALA A 48 -0.43 -4.25 34.59
N ASP A 49 -0.13 -3.26 33.75
CA ASP A 49 -0.79 -2.88 32.52
C ASP A 49 -2.02 -3.72 32.14
N VAL A 50 -3.20 -3.30 32.61
CA VAL A 50 -4.47 -3.70 31.98
C VAL A 50 -4.65 -2.83 30.74
N GLY A 51 -3.69 -2.97 29.83
CA GLY A 51 -3.84 -2.59 28.44
C GLY A 51 -4.97 -3.43 27.90
N THR A 52 -6.15 -2.83 27.79
CA THR A 52 -7.25 -3.47 27.09
C THR A 52 -6.85 -3.50 25.62
N ASP A 53 -6.42 -4.66 25.13
CA ASP A 53 -6.25 -4.99 23.71
C ASP A 53 -7.61 -4.96 22.99
N VAL A 54 -8.24 -3.78 22.97
CA VAL A 54 -9.41 -3.50 22.15
C VAL A 54 -8.89 -3.29 20.75
N ASP A 55 -9.26 -4.17 19.83
CA ASP A 55 -8.99 -3.95 18.42
C ASP A 55 -9.58 -2.57 18.03
N PRO A 56 -8.78 -1.60 17.55
CA PRO A 56 -9.29 -0.27 17.22
C PRO A 56 -10.34 -0.29 16.09
N LEU A 57 -10.48 -1.42 15.37
CA LEU A 57 -11.52 -1.64 14.37
C LEU A 57 -12.80 -2.31 14.92
N ALA A 58 -12.86 -2.68 16.21
CA ALA A 58 -14.00 -3.43 16.78
C ALA A 58 -15.36 -2.72 16.66
N ASP A 59 -15.36 -1.38 16.73
CA ASP A 59 -16.55 -0.53 16.58
C ASP A 59 -16.71 0.05 15.16
N TYR A 60 -15.82 -0.30 14.22
CA TYR A 60 -15.89 0.18 12.83
C TYR A 60 -16.84 -0.71 12.03
N ASP A 61 -17.95 -0.13 11.54
CA ASP A 61 -19.01 -0.82 10.80
C ASP A 61 -18.52 -1.28 9.41
N TYR A 62 -17.82 -2.41 9.36
CA TYR A 62 -17.22 -2.99 8.16
C TYR A 62 -17.47 -4.52 8.08
N PRO A 63 -17.74 -5.10 6.90
CA PRO A 63 -17.90 -6.54 6.76
C PRO A 63 -16.61 -7.30 7.09
N THR A 64 -16.68 -8.22 8.05
CA THR A 64 -15.53 -9.03 8.52
C THR A 64 -15.50 -10.46 7.95
N GLN A 65 -16.40 -10.79 7.03
CA GLN A 65 -16.53 -12.09 6.37
C GLN A 65 -16.81 -11.89 4.88
N GLY A 66 -16.24 -12.79 4.06
CA GLY A 66 -16.31 -12.74 2.62
C GLY A 66 -14.95 -12.99 1.97
N VAL A 67 -14.81 -12.62 0.70
CA VAL A 67 -13.57 -12.83 -0.07
C VAL A 67 -12.64 -11.62 0.08
N THR A 68 -11.44 -11.82 0.60
CA THR A 68 -10.46 -10.75 0.76
C THR A 68 -9.89 -10.29 -0.59
N ALA A 69 -9.81 -8.98 -0.80
CA ALA A 69 -9.03 -8.38 -1.88
C ALA A 69 -7.55 -8.29 -1.51
N MET A 70 -6.68 -8.49 -2.50
CA MET A 70 -5.24 -8.29 -2.33
C MET A 70 -4.92 -6.80 -2.31
N TRP A 71 -4.49 -6.32 -1.15
CA TRP A 71 -4.15 -4.91 -0.93
C TRP A 71 -3.13 -4.80 0.21
N ALA A 72 -1.85 -5.04 -0.08
CA ALA A 72 -0.77 -5.01 0.91
C ALA A 72 0.14 -3.78 0.71
N LEU A 73 0.51 -3.11 1.80
CA LEU A 73 1.35 -1.90 1.75
C LEU A 73 2.86 -2.20 1.83
N ASP A 74 3.63 -1.17 1.46
CA ASP A 74 5.07 -1.01 1.66
C ASP A 74 5.92 -2.26 1.33
N SER A 75 6.45 -2.96 2.33
CA SER A 75 7.38 -4.09 2.11
C SER A 75 6.77 -5.28 1.33
N ALA A 76 5.45 -5.39 1.29
CA ALA A 76 4.78 -6.39 0.45
C ALA A 76 4.90 -6.06 -1.05
N LEU A 77 4.93 -4.76 -1.41
CA LEU A 77 5.10 -4.30 -2.79
C LEU A 77 6.46 -4.71 -3.37
N GLU A 78 7.49 -4.77 -2.52
CA GLU A 78 8.86 -5.18 -2.86
C GLU A 78 9.05 -6.70 -2.99
N THR A 79 8.10 -7.50 -2.51
CA THR A 79 8.22 -8.97 -2.50
C THR A 79 7.20 -9.68 -3.41
N SER A 80 6.02 -9.11 -3.60
CA SER A 80 4.99 -9.64 -4.50
C SER A 80 4.39 -8.55 -5.39
N PHE A 81 4.29 -8.83 -6.69
CA PHE A 81 3.76 -7.86 -7.65
C PHE A 81 2.23 -7.76 -7.60
N PHE A 82 1.53 -8.89 -7.43
CA PHE A 82 0.07 -8.96 -7.53
C PHE A 82 -0.68 -8.82 -6.20
N ASP A 83 0.04 -8.61 -5.08
CA ASP A 83 -0.57 -8.45 -3.76
C ASP A 83 -1.04 -7.01 -3.48
N TYR A 84 -0.93 -6.13 -4.48
CA TYR A 84 -1.55 -4.80 -4.50
C TYR A 84 -1.99 -4.47 -5.94
N PRO A 85 -3.13 -3.78 -6.15
CA PRO A 85 -3.66 -3.56 -7.50
C PRO A 85 -2.71 -2.76 -8.41
N PHE A 86 -2.70 -3.09 -9.70
CA PHE A 86 -1.86 -2.44 -10.71
C PHE A 86 -2.72 -1.79 -11.81
N PRO A 87 -2.43 -0.57 -12.29
CA PRO A 87 -1.36 0.34 -11.87
C PRO A 87 -1.59 0.99 -10.50
N SER A 88 -0.53 1.58 -9.92
CA SER A 88 -0.55 2.27 -8.62
C SER A 88 0.62 3.24 -8.53
N ASP A 89 0.38 4.50 -8.17
CA ASP A 89 1.46 5.47 -7.99
C ASP A 89 2.38 5.15 -6.79
N ARG A 90 1.99 4.22 -5.90
CA ARG A 90 2.90 3.63 -4.89
C ARG A 90 3.98 2.72 -5.50
N ARG A 91 3.82 2.30 -6.77
CA ARG A 91 4.78 1.52 -7.54
C ARG A 91 5.51 2.38 -8.60
N LEU A 92 5.79 3.65 -8.30
CA LEU A 92 6.66 4.47 -9.15
C LEU A 92 8.13 4.41 -8.68
N ASN A 93 9.04 4.43 -9.64
CA ASN A 93 10.48 4.58 -9.43
C ASN A 93 10.88 6.07 -9.28
N GLU A 94 12.13 6.35 -8.92
CA GLU A 94 12.64 7.73 -8.73
C GLU A 94 12.50 8.63 -9.97
N ASN A 95 12.37 8.05 -11.18
CA ASN A 95 12.19 8.79 -12.43
C ASN A 95 10.71 9.08 -12.75
N GLY A 96 9.78 8.65 -11.90
CA GLY A 96 8.34 8.77 -12.11
C GLY A 96 7.76 7.75 -13.10
N GLY A 97 8.49 6.69 -13.42
CA GLY A 97 8.00 5.56 -14.22
C GLY A 97 7.56 4.38 -13.36
N PRO A 98 6.77 3.43 -13.88
CA PRO A 98 6.42 2.21 -13.17
C PRO A 98 7.67 1.42 -12.72
N ASN A 99 7.70 0.97 -11.47
CA ASN A 99 8.64 -0.03 -10.98
C ASN A 99 8.07 -1.42 -11.25
N LEU A 100 8.79 -2.21 -12.05
CA LEU A 100 8.39 -3.54 -12.51
C LEU A 100 9.42 -4.63 -12.12
N GLU A 101 10.32 -4.36 -11.17
CA GLU A 101 11.40 -5.28 -10.79
C GLU A 101 10.87 -6.65 -10.32
N THR A 102 9.75 -6.66 -9.59
CA THR A 102 9.09 -7.86 -9.07
C THR A 102 8.12 -8.52 -10.07
N PHE A 103 7.95 -7.98 -11.27
CA PHE A 103 7.03 -8.53 -12.28
C PHE A 103 7.50 -9.91 -12.79
N PRO A 104 6.61 -10.91 -12.98
CA PRO A 104 6.99 -12.24 -13.47
C PRO A 104 7.51 -12.22 -14.91
N THR A 105 8.84 -12.13 -15.08
CA THR A 105 9.52 -12.14 -16.39
C THR A 105 10.17 -13.48 -16.77
N ASN A 106 9.97 -14.52 -15.96
CA ASN A 106 10.67 -15.80 -16.08
C ASN A 106 10.15 -16.73 -17.22
N HIS A 107 8.97 -16.45 -17.75
CA HIS A 107 8.29 -17.19 -18.83
C HIS A 107 8.99 -17.09 -20.20
N GLY A 108 8.58 -17.95 -21.15
CA GLY A 108 9.39 -18.45 -22.28
C GLY A 108 9.92 -17.46 -23.34
N SER A 109 9.73 -16.14 -23.22
CA SER A 109 10.22 -15.12 -24.17
C SER A 109 11.01 -14.00 -23.47
N ARG A 110 11.89 -14.40 -22.54
CA ARG A 110 12.67 -13.54 -21.63
C ARG A 110 13.35 -12.31 -22.26
N SER A 111 13.75 -12.33 -23.53
CA SER A 111 14.35 -11.14 -24.18
C SER A 111 13.34 -10.07 -24.54
N LEU A 112 12.21 -10.45 -25.16
CA LEU A 112 11.16 -9.52 -25.56
C LEU A 112 10.43 -8.96 -24.33
N ILE A 113 10.11 -9.82 -23.36
CA ILE A 113 9.43 -9.42 -22.11
C ILE A 113 10.29 -8.40 -21.35
N ARG A 114 11.58 -8.68 -21.13
CA ARG A 114 12.49 -7.72 -20.46
C ARG A 114 12.75 -6.46 -21.28
N GLY A 115 12.63 -6.51 -22.61
CA GLY A 115 12.65 -5.32 -23.45
C GLY A 115 11.41 -4.44 -23.25
N ALA A 116 10.22 -5.06 -23.19
CA ALA A 116 8.97 -4.36 -22.92
C ALA A 116 8.91 -3.78 -21.49
N VAL A 117 9.35 -4.54 -20.49
CA VAL A 117 9.47 -4.07 -19.09
C VAL A 117 10.38 -2.84 -19.02
N ARG A 118 11.60 -2.90 -19.58
CA ARG A 118 12.51 -1.75 -19.60
C ARG A 118 11.99 -0.53 -20.36
N ALA A 119 11.17 -0.74 -21.40
CA ALA A 119 10.52 0.35 -22.11
C ALA A 119 9.40 0.97 -21.26
N ALA A 120 8.66 0.16 -20.50
CA ALA A 120 7.65 0.64 -19.56
C ALA A 120 8.25 1.35 -18.34
N GLU A 121 9.39 0.89 -17.81
CA GLU A 121 10.12 1.55 -16.71
C GLU A 121 10.72 2.91 -17.10
N ALA A 122 10.85 3.19 -18.40
CA ALA A 122 11.47 4.39 -18.97
C ALA A 122 10.46 5.49 -19.37
N VAL A 123 9.16 5.21 -19.38
CA VAL A 123 8.11 6.22 -19.57
C VAL A 123 7.68 6.84 -18.24
N GLN A 124 7.10 8.04 -18.27
CA GLN A 124 6.60 8.71 -17.06
C GLN A 124 5.11 8.42 -16.87
N GLY A 125 4.73 7.95 -15.68
CA GLY A 125 3.35 7.55 -15.37
C GLY A 125 2.88 6.32 -16.15
N TYR A 126 1.57 6.09 -16.12
CA TYR A 126 0.94 4.91 -16.73
C TYR A 126 0.28 5.20 -18.07
N SER A 127 0.13 4.16 -18.91
CA SER A 127 -0.54 4.32 -20.21
C SER A 127 -2.00 4.79 -20.03
N ALA A 128 -2.41 5.80 -20.82
CA ALA A 128 -3.79 6.28 -20.89
C ALA A 128 -4.83 5.23 -21.39
N VAL A 129 -4.36 4.05 -21.81
CA VAL A 129 -5.19 2.87 -22.14
C VAL A 129 -4.82 1.64 -21.30
N SER A 130 -4.12 1.83 -20.16
CA SER A 130 -3.81 0.74 -19.24
C SER A 130 -5.10 0.19 -18.64
N PRO A 131 -5.33 -1.13 -18.71
CA PRO A 131 -6.26 -1.79 -17.79
C PRO A 131 -5.76 -1.68 -16.35
N VAL A 132 -6.72 -1.75 -15.41
CA VAL A 132 -6.47 -1.88 -13.97
C VAL A 132 -6.76 -3.32 -13.55
N TYR A 133 -5.93 -3.88 -12.69
CA TYR A 133 -5.95 -5.26 -12.22
C TYR A 133 -6.09 -5.27 -10.70
N PHE A 134 -7.13 -5.94 -10.21
CA PHE A 134 -7.34 -6.31 -8.82
C PHE A 134 -7.24 -7.83 -8.70
N ARG A 135 -6.77 -8.33 -7.56
CA ARG A 135 -6.70 -9.76 -7.26
C ARG A 135 -7.46 -10.04 -5.96
N PHE A 136 -8.03 -11.24 -5.84
CA PHE A 136 -8.75 -11.69 -4.66
C PHE A 136 -8.21 -13.05 -4.17
N GLU A 137 -8.45 -13.38 -2.90
CA GLU A 137 -8.11 -14.70 -2.34
C GLU A 137 -9.00 -15.84 -2.88
N GLY A 138 -10.18 -15.52 -3.41
CA GLY A 138 -11.17 -16.46 -3.93
C GLY A 138 -11.94 -15.90 -5.12
N ALA A 139 -12.79 -16.73 -5.72
CA ALA A 139 -13.60 -16.33 -6.87
C ALA A 139 -14.69 -15.32 -6.48
N ILE A 140 -14.98 -14.38 -7.39
CA ILE A 140 -16.13 -13.46 -7.29
C ILE A 140 -17.19 -13.85 -8.32
N ASP A 141 -18.45 -13.51 -8.06
CA ASP A 141 -19.56 -13.70 -9.00
C ASP A 141 -19.56 -12.59 -10.06
N PRO A 142 -19.33 -12.89 -11.35
CA PRO A 142 -19.36 -11.90 -12.43
C PRO A 142 -20.72 -11.21 -12.60
N ASP A 143 -21.83 -11.82 -12.19
CA ASP A 143 -23.16 -11.22 -12.28
C ASP A 143 -23.35 -10.05 -11.28
N THR A 144 -22.42 -9.88 -10.33
CA THR A 144 -22.37 -8.73 -9.40
C THR A 144 -21.56 -7.55 -9.93
N LEU A 145 -20.92 -7.70 -11.11
CA LEU A 145 -20.16 -6.65 -11.77
C LEU A 145 -21.06 -5.83 -12.73
N PRO A 146 -20.71 -4.56 -13.03
CA PRO A 146 -21.34 -3.81 -14.11
C PRO A 146 -21.26 -4.58 -15.43
N ALA A 147 -22.42 -4.85 -16.04
CA ALA A 147 -22.53 -5.63 -17.28
C ALA A 147 -21.79 -5.01 -18.49
N GLY A 148 -21.39 -3.74 -18.39
CA GLY A 148 -20.57 -3.07 -19.38
C GLY A 148 -20.22 -1.62 -19.02
N PRO A 149 -19.68 -0.88 -20.00
CA PRO A 149 -19.21 0.48 -19.80
C PRO A 149 -20.26 1.50 -19.35
N ALA A 150 -21.52 1.34 -19.76
CA ALA A 150 -22.58 2.27 -19.37
C ALA A 150 -22.94 2.08 -17.89
N GLU A 151 -22.98 0.83 -17.44
CA GLU A 151 -23.27 0.41 -16.08
C GLU A 151 -22.17 0.86 -15.13
N SER A 152 -20.89 0.85 -15.55
CA SER A 152 -19.75 1.36 -14.75
C SER A 152 -19.86 2.84 -14.35
N LEU A 153 -20.70 3.62 -15.06
CA LEU A 153 -20.93 5.04 -14.80
C LEU A 153 -22.11 5.32 -13.85
N LEU A 154 -22.94 4.32 -13.54
CA LEU A 154 -24.10 4.47 -12.66
C LEU A 154 -23.67 4.61 -11.20
N ALA A 155 -24.42 5.37 -10.39
CA ALA A 155 -24.04 5.67 -9.01
C ALA A 155 -23.82 4.40 -8.14
N ASP A 156 -24.62 3.37 -8.41
CA ASP A 156 -24.65 2.05 -7.77
C ASP A 156 -23.69 1.01 -8.37
N ALA A 157 -22.85 1.39 -9.36
CA ALA A 157 -21.89 0.45 -9.93
C ALA A 157 -20.92 -0.10 -8.88
N SER A 158 -20.85 -1.43 -8.75
CA SER A 158 -20.05 -2.13 -7.73
C SER A 158 -18.54 -2.00 -7.94
N VAL A 159 -18.09 -1.69 -9.16
CA VAL A 159 -16.71 -1.31 -9.49
C VAL A 159 -16.71 -0.13 -10.47
N PHE A 160 -15.78 0.79 -10.34
CA PHE A 160 -15.67 1.96 -11.22
C PHE A 160 -14.27 2.57 -11.24
N LEU A 161 -14.02 3.41 -12.25
CA LEU A 161 -12.85 4.27 -12.38
C LEU A 161 -13.31 5.72 -12.31
N VAL A 162 -12.63 6.59 -11.57
CA VAL A 162 -12.98 8.02 -11.40
C VAL A 162 -11.75 8.91 -11.55
N ASP A 163 -11.92 10.03 -12.23
CA ASP A 163 -10.93 11.12 -12.32
C ASP A 163 -10.87 11.87 -10.98
N ILE A 164 -9.72 11.85 -10.31
CA ILE A 164 -9.50 12.48 -8.99
C ILE A 164 -8.49 13.64 -9.05
N ASP A 165 -8.10 14.07 -10.25
CA ASP A 165 -7.16 15.17 -10.43
C ASP A 165 -7.87 16.52 -10.26
N PRO A 166 -7.50 17.34 -9.24
CA PRO A 166 -8.17 18.61 -8.97
C PRO A 166 -8.03 19.63 -10.11
N ASP A 167 -7.04 19.50 -10.98
CA ASP A 167 -6.84 20.36 -12.16
C ASP A 167 -7.55 19.82 -13.42
N SER A 168 -8.12 18.61 -13.37
CA SER A 168 -8.87 18.03 -14.48
C SER A 168 -10.24 18.70 -14.67
N PRO A 169 -10.64 19.04 -15.91
CA PRO A 169 -12.00 19.50 -16.20
C PRO A 169 -13.07 18.41 -15.96
N TRP A 170 -12.65 17.17 -15.70
CA TRP A 170 -13.50 16.02 -15.40
C TRP A 170 -13.34 15.52 -13.96
N TYR A 171 -12.71 16.27 -13.06
CA TYR A 171 -12.62 15.97 -11.63
C TYR A 171 -13.97 15.49 -11.05
N GLY A 172 -13.94 14.36 -10.34
CA GLY A 172 -15.13 13.73 -9.76
C GLY A 172 -16.06 13.06 -10.77
N ARG A 173 -15.61 12.78 -12.01
CA ARG A 173 -16.40 12.03 -13.01
C ARG A 173 -15.86 10.62 -13.17
N ARG A 174 -16.79 9.66 -13.27
CA ARG A 174 -16.46 8.28 -13.62
C ARG A 174 -16.01 8.18 -15.09
N HIS A 175 -14.98 7.39 -15.34
CA HIS A 175 -14.49 7.04 -16.67
C HIS A 175 -14.99 5.64 -17.03
N PRO A 176 -15.51 5.42 -18.25
CA PRO A 176 -16.14 4.15 -18.60
C PRO A 176 -15.11 3.01 -18.70
N VAL A 177 -15.42 1.88 -18.06
CA VAL A 177 -14.59 0.66 -18.07
C VAL A 177 -15.46 -0.57 -18.30
N THR A 178 -14.88 -1.61 -18.92
CA THR A 178 -15.46 -2.95 -18.99
C THR A 178 -14.82 -3.82 -17.90
N PRO A 179 -15.56 -4.25 -16.87
CA PRO A 179 -15.11 -5.27 -15.93
C PRO A 179 -14.98 -6.63 -16.62
N ILE A 180 -13.91 -7.36 -16.32
CA ILE A 180 -13.66 -8.72 -16.81
C ILE A 180 -13.06 -9.51 -15.65
N PHE A 181 -13.77 -10.52 -15.13
CA PHE A 181 -13.23 -11.42 -14.13
C PHE A 181 -12.57 -12.64 -14.79
N ILE A 182 -11.43 -13.08 -14.24
CA ILE A 182 -10.63 -14.21 -14.70
C ILE A 182 -10.29 -15.07 -13.47
N GLU A 183 -10.91 -16.24 -13.37
CA GLU A 183 -10.69 -17.19 -12.27
C GLU A 183 -9.36 -17.94 -12.41
N ASP A 184 -9.05 -18.44 -13.62
CA ASP A 184 -7.84 -19.21 -13.93
C ASP A 184 -6.55 -18.37 -13.90
N GLU A 185 -5.45 -18.96 -13.39
CA GLU A 185 -4.11 -18.37 -13.49
C GLU A 185 -3.62 -18.26 -14.94
N GLY A 186 -2.86 -17.20 -15.23
CA GLY A 186 -2.29 -16.92 -16.54
C GLY A 186 -0.77 -16.91 -16.53
N VAL A 187 -0.18 -16.46 -17.65
CA VAL A 187 1.28 -16.29 -17.78
C VAL A 187 1.76 -14.97 -17.16
N TYR A 188 0.85 -13.99 -17.00
CA TYR A 188 1.16 -12.63 -16.54
C TYR A 188 0.08 -12.06 -15.61
N TRP A 189 -0.75 -12.92 -15.03
CA TRP A 189 -1.75 -12.60 -14.02
C TRP A 189 -1.99 -13.86 -13.19
N GLU A 190 -2.33 -13.69 -11.92
CA GLU A 190 -2.67 -14.77 -11.01
C GLU A 190 -4.15 -15.18 -11.17
N SER A 191 -4.54 -16.27 -10.53
CA SER A 191 -5.96 -16.62 -10.36
C SER A 191 -6.73 -15.51 -9.63
N ASN A 192 -8.06 -15.51 -9.82
CA ASN A 192 -9.00 -14.56 -9.23
C ASN A 192 -8.65 -13.08 -9.52
N THR A 193 -8.36 -12.77 -10.79
CA THR A 193 -8.03 -11.42 -11.25
C THR A 193 -9.26 -10.74 -11.85
N LEU A 194 -9.64 -9.56 -11.32
CA LEU A 194 -10.56 -8.63 -11.97
C LEU A 194 -9.79 -7.58 -12.76
N VAL A 195 -10.13 -7.44 -14.04
CA VAL A 195 -9.59 -6.43 -14.95
C VAL A 195 -10.66 -5.36 -15.22
N LEU A 196 -10.35 -4.09 -14.97
CA LEU A 196 -11.12 -2.95 -15.46
C LEU A 196 -10.45 -2.44 -16.75
N ALA A 197 -10.99 -2.83 -17.91
CA ALA A 197 -10.45 -2.46 -19.20
C ALA A 197 -11.04 -1.13 -19.71
N PRO A 198 -10.21 -0.12 -20.07
CA PRO A 198 -10.69 1.09 -20.75
C PRO A 198 -11.42 0.77 -22.05
N VAL A 199 -12.48 1.51 -22.35
CA VAL A 199 -13.23 1.34 -23.60
C VAL A 199 -12.38 1.72 -24.81
N TYR A 200 -12.36 0.86 -25.83
CA TYR A 200 -11.67 1.14 -27.10
C TYR A 200 -12.16 2.46 -27.72
N GLY A 201 -11.22 3.37 -28.00
CA GLY A 201 -11.52 4.70 -28.52
C GLY A 201 -11.87 5.76 -27.46
N VAL A 202 -11.93 5.38 -26.17
CA VAL A 202 -12.15 6.29 -25.03
C VAL A 202 -10.96 6.19 -24.05
N PRO A 203 -9.76 6.65 -24.44
CA PRO A 203 -8.62 6.67 -23.54
C PRO A 203 -8.89 7.57 -22.34
N MET A 204 -8.23 7.28 -21.23
CA MET A 204 -8.09 8.23 -20.11
C MET A 204 -7.42 9.51 -20.61
N ARG A 205 -7.60 10.61 -19.87
CA ARG A 205 -6.83 11.83 -20.09
C ARG A 205 -5.36 11.54 -19.78
N ALA A 206 -4.44 12.21 -20.46
CA ALA A 206 -3.02 12.21 -20.13
C ALA A 206 -2.74 13.27 -19.06
N ASP A 207 -1.71 13.06 -18.24
CA ASP A 207 -1.40 13.94 -17.10
C ASP A 207 -2.61 14.10 -16.16
N THR A 208 -3.21 12.99 -15.77
CA THR A 208 -4.42 12.97 -14.93
C THR A 208 -4.39 11.77 -13.99
N THR A 209 -4.63 12.03 -12.71
CA THR A 209 -4.71 11.03 -11.64
C THR A 209 -6.11 10.43 -11.55
N TYR A 210 -6.20 9.11 -11.55
CA TYR A 210 -7.43 8.34 -11.45
C TYR A 210 -7.43 7.46 -10.20
N ALA A 211 -8.61 7.23 -9.63
CA ALA A 211 -8.85 6.18 -8.65
C ALA A 211 -9.72 5.08 -9.26
N ALA A 212 -9.30 3.83 -9.13
CA ALA A 212 -10.09 2.65 -9.45
C ALA A 212 -10.57 2.00 -8.14
N VAL A 213 -11.86 1.69 -8.07
CA VAL A 213 -12.54 1.28 -6.84
C VAL A 213 -13.28 -0.04 -7.06
N VAL A 214 -13.10 -0.96 -6.12
CA VAL A 214 -13.95 -2.15 -5.93
C VAL A 214 -14.71 -1.95 -4.62
N THR A 215 -16.03 -2.12 -4.65
CA THR A 215 -16.89 -1.98 -3.47
C THR A 215 -17.29 -3.33 -2.88
N THR A 216 -17.78 -3.32 -1.64
CA THR A 216 -18.36 -4.48 -0.95
C THR A 216 -19.68 -4.97 -1.57
N ALA A 217 -20.19 -4.30 -2.63
CA ALA A 217 -21.34 -4.76 -3.40
C ALA A 217 -20.98 -5.88 -4.40
N VAL A 218 -19.71 -6.03 -4.76
CA VAL A 218 -19.20 -7.24 -5.43
C VAL A 218 -19.28 -8.38 -4.43
N GLN A 219 -19.78 -9.55 -4.85
CA GLN A 219 -19.92 -10.73 -3.99
C GLN A 219 -19.24 -11.95 -4.62
N ASN A 220 -19.07 -13.02 -3.83
CA ASN A 220 -18.76 -14.36 -4.33
C ASN A 220 -20.03 -15.12 -4.75
N THR A 221 -19.87 -16.31 -5.30
CA THR A 221 -20.99 -17.17 -5.73
C THR A 221 -21.90 -17.67 -4.60
N ASP A 222 -21.46 -17.53 -3.35
CA ASP A 222 -22.23 -17.87 -2.15
C ASP A 222 -23.01 -16.65 -1.60
N GLY A 223 -22.84 -15.46 -2.20
CA GLY A 223 -23.51 -14.20 -1.83
C GLY A 223 -22.80 -13.42 -0.70
N GLU A 224 -21.57 -13.78 -0.35
CA GLU A 224 -20.75 -13.05 0.62
C GLU A 224 -20.01 -11.90 -0.09
N PRO A 225 -19.84 -10.73 0.55
CA PRO A 225 -19.20 -9.57 -0.08
C PRO A 225 -17.70 -9.80 -0.32
N VAL A 226 -17.13 -9.02 -1.24
CA VAL A 226 -15.67 -8.79 -1.25
C VAL A 226 -15.32 -7.81 -0.14
N ILE A 227 -14.26 -8.10 0.61
CA ILE A 227 -13.80 -7.30 1.75
C ILE A 227 -12.33 -6.88 1.58
N GLY A 228 -11.97 -5.76 2.18
CA GLY A 228 -10.58 -5.29 2.26
C GLY A 228 -9.77 -6.03 3.32
N PRO A 229 -8.46 -6.17 3.15
CA PRO A 229 -7.56 -6.63 4.19
C PRO A 229 -7.36 -5.52 5.25
N ARG A 230 -6.81 -5.88 6.40
CA ARG A 230 -6.72 -4.98 7.57
C ARG A 230 -6.12 -3.61 7.24
N ASP A 231 -4.99 -3.56 6.53
CA ASP A 231 -4.32 -2.32 6.11
C ASP A 231 -5.26 -1.33 5.40
N LEU A 232 -6.13 -1.84 4.52
CA LEU A 232 -7.14 -1.02 3.83
C LEU A 232 -8.19 -0.53 4.84
N VAL A 233 -8.70 -1.41 5.69
CA VAL A 233 -9.72 -1.06 6.68
C VAL A 233 -9.21 0.02 7.66
N GLU A 234 -7.93 -0.02 8.05
CA GLU A 234 -7.31 1.02 8.89
C GLU A 234 -7.23 2.38 8.18
N VAL A 235 -6.95 2.41 6.87
CA VAL A 235 -7.01 3.64 6.03
C VAL A 235 -8.45 4.16 5.86
N LEU A 236 -9.43 3.26 5.73
CA LEU A 236 -10.85 3.59 5.61
C LEU A 236 -11.40 4.14 6.93
N ALA A 237 -11.01 3.55 8.06
CA ALA A 237 -11.37 4.01 9.41
C ALA A 237 -10.64 5.30 9.84
N GLY A 238 -9.58 5.69 9.13
CA GLY A 238 -8.81 6.90 9.44
C GLY A 238 -7.79 6.73 10.57
N ILE A 239 -7.33 5.50 10.80
CA ILE A 239 -6.40 5.13 11.89
C ILE A 239 -5.04 4.60 11.40
N ALA A 240 -4.82 4.56 10.09
CA ALA A 240 -3.50 4.29 9.50
C ALA A 240 -2.49 5.40 9.85
N ASP A 241 -1.20 5.16 9.56
CA ASP A 241 -0.16 6.16 9.79
C ASP A 241 -0.41 7.47 9.01
N GLU A 242 0.12 8.59 9.52
CA GLU A 242 -0.13 9.93 8.95
C GLU A 242 0.26 10.04 7.47
N GLY A 243 1.31 9.34 7.03
CA GLY A 243 1.78 9.34 5.66
C GLY A 243 0.84 8.58 4.72
N THR A 244 0.48 7.34 5.08
CA THR A 244 -0.47 6.52 4.33
C THR A 244 -1.85 7.17 4.31
N GLN A 245 -2.35 7.64 5.46
CA GLN A 245 -3.66 8.30 5.54
C GLN A 245 -3.71 9.54 4.64
N SER A 246 -2.69 10.40 4.70
CA SER A 246 -2.60 11.61 3.87
C SER A 246 -2.54 11.32 2.37
N TRP A 247 -2.00 10.16 1.97
CA TRP A 247 -1.91 9.72 0.58
C TRP A 247 -3.28 9.32 0.01
N PHE A 248 -4.09 8.58 0.77
CA PHE A 248 -5.41 8.11 0.30
C PHE A 248 -6.53 9.13 0.49
N GLU A 249 -6.42 10.05 1.46
CA GLU A 249 -7.46 11.04 1.80
C GLU A 249 -7.97 11.90 0.62
N PRO A 250 -7.18 12.31 -0.40
CA PRO A 250 -7.70 12.94 -1.61
C PRO A 250 -8.67 12.04 -2.40
N ALA A 251 -8.31 10.78 -2.61
CA ALA A 251 -9.15 9.82 -3.34
C ALA A 251 -10.43 9.47 -2.55
N LEU A 252 -10.30 9.20 -1.24
CA LEU A 252 -11.43 8.90 -0.37
C LEU A 252 -12.46 10.05 -0.37
N ARG A 253 -12.03 11.31 -0.33
CA ARG A 253 -12.94 12.46 -0.41
C ARG A 253 -13.71 12.53 -1.73
N VAL A 254 -13.08 12.22 -2.86
CA VAL A 254 -13.80 12.15 -4.14
C VAL A 254 -14.80 10.99 -4.14
N ILE A 255 -14.41 9.81 -3.66
CA ILE A 255 -15.27 8.62 -3.61
C ILE A 255 -16.50 8.86 -2.72
N GLN A 256 -16.31 9.47 -1.54
CA GLN A 256 -17.42 9.89 -0.67
C GLN A 256 -18.34 10.94 -1.32
N SER A 257 -17.79 11.87 -2.12
CA SER A 257 -18.61 12.84 -2.86
C SER A 257 -19.49 12.20 -3.95
N LEU A 258 -19.18 10.97 -4.36
CA LEU A 258 -20.01 10.16 -5.27
C LEU A 258 -21.10 9.34 -4.55
N GLY A 259 -21.18 9.42 -3.22
CA GLY A 259 -22.14 8.67 -2.40
C GLY A 259 -21.70 7.24 -2.05
N VAL A 260 -20.40 6.94 -2.14
CA VAL A 260 -19.81 5.68 -1.67
C VAL A 260 -19.10 5.92 -0.34
N GLU A 261 -19.61 5.36 0.73
CA GLU A 261 -19.04 5.50 2.07
C GLU A 261 -17.74 4.71 2.22
N ARG A 262 -16.86 5.12 3.15
CA ARG A 262 -15.54 4.47 3.33
C ARG A 262 -15.68 2.98 3.63
N ASN A 263 -16.66 2.58 4.43
CA ASN A 263 -16.91 1.18 4.75
C ASN A 263 -17.49 0.33 3.61
N GLN A 264 -17.82 0.94 2.46
CA GLN A 264 -18.26 0.24 1.26
C GLN A 264 -17.11 -0.05 0.29
N ILE A 265 -15.87 0.37 0.61
CA ILE A 265 -14.70 0.14 -0.24
C ILE A 265 -14.03 -1.19 0.15
N ALA A 266 -13.85 -2.08 -0.82
CA ALA A 266 -13.21 -3.39 -0.67
C ALA A 266 -11.81 -3.44 -1.30
N SER A 267 -11.55 -2.63 -2.33
CA SER A 267 -10.20 -2.39 -2.83
C SER A 267 -10.11 -1.04 -3.56
N LEU A 268 -8.92 -0.45 -3.58
CA LEU A 268 -8.67 0.88 -4.13
C LEU A 268 -7.27 0.94 -4.75
N THR A 269 -7.12 1.55 -5.92
CA THR A 269 -5.80 2.03 -6.36
C THR A 269 -5.90 3.40 -6.98
N VAL A 270 -4.84 4.18 -6.83
CA VAL A 270 -4.68 5.52 -7.39
C VAL A 270 -3.46 5.53 -8.27
N PHE A 271 -3.60 6.01 -9.50
CA PHE A 271 -2.52 6.04 -10.49
C PHE A 271 -2.62 7.26 -11.41
N THR A 272 -1.48 7.75 -11.86
CA THR A 272 -1.39 8.92 -12.75
C THR A 272 -0.97 8.51 -14.15
N THR A 273 -1.71 9.01 -15.14
CA THR A 273 -1.46 8.75 -16.56
C THR A 273 -0.30 9.59 -17.09
N GLY A 274 0.54 8.97 -17.91
CA GLY A 274 1.66 9.59 -18.61
C GLY A 274 1.24 10.49 -19.78
N SER A 275 2.23 11.16 -20.35
CA SER A 275 2.05 12.15 -21.43
C SER A 275 2.96 11.88 -22.61
N PRO A 276 2.46 11.18 -23.65
CA PRO A 276 3.23 10.91 -24.87
C PRO A 276 3.73 12.18 -25.58
N VAL A 277 3.07 13.32 -25.34
CA VAL A 277 3.50 14.62 -25.86
C VAL A 277 4.73 15.14 -25.11
N ARG A 278 4.80 14.99 -23.77
CA ARG A 278 5.98 15.37 -22.99
C ARG A 278 7.19 14.53 -23.40
N GLU A 279 7.00 13.23 -23.60
CA GLU A 279 8.04 12.29 -24.02
C GLU A 279 8.64 12.62 -25.40
N MET A 280 7.87 13.22 -26.32
CA MET A 280 8.39 13.68 -27.60
C MET A 280 9.33 14.90 -27.52
N PHE A 281 9.37 15.60 -26.39
CA PHE A 281 10.14 16.85 -26.20
C PHE A 281 11.16 16.79 -25.06
N ALA A 282 11.37 15.62 -24.45
CA ALA A 282 12.37 15.36 -23.41
C ALA A 282 13.71 14.89 -24.02
#